data_AF-A0A0K1K638-F1
#
_entry.id   AF-A0A0K1K638-F1
#
_cell.length_a   1.000
_cell.length_b   1.000
_cell.length_c   1.000
_cell.angle_alpha   90.00
_cell.angle_beta   90.00
_cell.angle_gamma   90.00
#
_symmetry.space_group_name_H-M   'P 1'
#
loop_
_entity.id
_entity.type
_entity.pdbx_description
1 polymer ?
#
loop_
_entity_poly.entity_id
_entity_poly.type
_entity_poly.pdbx_seq_one_letter_code
_entity_poly.pdbx_strand_id
1 'polypeptide(L)'
;MQLANKLSDGIANGDWRANEALPSERVLSDMLSISRVTARKAIDMLCERGMLTRRRGSGTYITPKLEQPLSRLTSFSEELRQRGFTAGSRWIQREVGVAAPLELLSLGLSPNMPVARLKRLRTADDVVMAIETSTIPAMYMPNPHHVTDSLYGYLESNGTVPMRALQHIRAINANIEQAKLANIAPGTAMLHITRVSYLDNGAAVELTHSYCRSDYYEFVAESRR
;
A
#
# COMPACT_ATOMS: atom_id res chain seq x y z
N MET A 1 -6.81 11.67 -22.74
CA MET A 1 -7.35 11.59 -21.37
C MET A 1 -8.67 10.83 -21.29
N GLN A 2 -9.65 11.07 -22.16
CA GLN A 2 -10.97 10.43 -22.07
C GLN A 2 -10.95 8.89 -22.12
N LEU A 3 -10.07 8.28 -22.92
CA LEU A 3 -9.91 6.82 -22.96
C LEU A 3 -9.35 6.23 -21.67
N ALA A 4 -8.29 6.83 -21.12
CA ALA A 4 -7.67 6.37 -19.88
C ALA A 4 -8.67 6.40 -18.72
N ASN A 5 -9.51 7.45 -18.65
CA ASN A 5 -10.56 7.54 -17.65
C ASN A 5 -11.62 6.45 -17.85
N LYS A 6 -12.14 6.26 -19.07
CA LYS A 6 -13.13 5.19 -19.34
C LYS A 6 -12.61 3.80 -18.99
N LEU A 7 -11.36 3.50 -19.33
CA LEU A 7 -10.72 2.22 -18.97
C LEU A 7 -10.54 2.11 -17.46
N SER A 8 -10.10 3.17 -16.79
CA SER A 8 -9.99 3.23 -15.32
C SER A 8 -11.34 2.97 -14.65
N ASP A 9 -12.41 3.60 -15.14
CA ASP A 9 -13.77 3.46 -14.59
C ASP A 9 -14.28 2.03 -14.77
N GLY A 10 -14.09 1.43 -15.94
CA GLY A 10 -14.48 0.03 -16.18
C GLY A 10 -13.72 -0.96 -15.32
N ILE A 11 -12.41 -0.76 -15.13
CA ILE A 11 -11.60 -1.56 -14.20
C ILE A 11 -12.11 -1.39 -12.75
N ALA A 12 -12.44 -0.16 -12.35
CA ALA A 12 -12.96 0.11 -11.01
C ALA A 12 -14.34 -0.52 -10.76
N ASN A 13 -15.20 -0.56 -11.79
CA ASN A 13 -16.54 -1.15 -11.74
C ASN A 13 -16.55 -2.68 -11.83
N GLY A 14 -15.40 -3.31 -12.08
CA GLY A 14 -15.29 -4.77 -12.18
C GLY A 14 -15.66 -5.33 -13.57
N ASP A 15 -15.66 -4.50 -14.61
CA ASP A 15 -15.88 -4.95 -16.00
C ASP A 15 -14.78 -5.90 -16.50
N TRP A 16 -13.62 -5.87 -15.82
CA TRP A 16 -12.47 -6.72 -16.10
C TRP A 16 -12.01 -7.46 -14.85
N ARG A 17 -11.58 -8.70 -15.02
CA ARG A 17 -11.02 -9.51 -13.94
C ARG A 17 -9.55 -9.20 -13.72
N ALA A 18 -9.10 -9.41 -12.49
CA ALA A 18 -7.67 -9.42 -12.17
C ALA A 18 -6.91 -10.40 -13.07
N ASN A 19 -5.72 -10.01 -13.56
CA ASN A 19 -4.92 -10.75 -14.52
C ASN A 19 -5.58 -11.00 -15.89
N GLU A 20 -6.73 -10.40 -16.19
CA GLU A 20 -7.32 -10.45 -17.52
C GLU A 20 -6.49 -9.63 -18.51
N ALA A 21 -6.36 -10.13 -19.74
CA ALA A 21 -5.63 -9.43 -20.79
C ALA A 21 -6.46 -8.27 -21.33
N LEU A 22 -5.90 -7.06 -21.28
CA LEU A 22 -6.47 -5.91 -21.96
C LEU A 22 -6.32 -6.10 -23.49
N PRO A 23 -7.32 -5.74 -24.31
CA PRO A 23 -7.22 -5.82 -25.75
C PRO A 23 -6.01 -5.03 -26.25
N SER A 24 -5.35 -5.54 -27.29
CA SER A 24 -4.15 -4.89 -27.83
C SER A 24 -4.42 -3.45 -28.28
N GLU A 25 -3.38 -2.62 -28.34
CA GLU A 25 -3.47 -1.23 -28.85
C GLU A 25 -4.20 -1.16 -30.20
N ARG A 26 -3.95 -2.14 -31.10
CA ARG A 26 -4.62 -2.24 -32.39
C ARG A 26 -6.12 -2.47 -32.23
N VAL A 27 -6.49 -3.45 -31.42
CA VAL A 27 -7.91 -3.80 -31.19
C VAL A 27 -8.65 -2.64 -30.53
N LEU A 28 -8.06 -1.98 -29.53
CA LEU A 28 -8.66 -0.80 -28.89
C LEU A 28 -8.81 0.37 -29.88
N SER A 29 -7.83 0.56 -30.77
CA SER A 29 -7.90 1.60 -31.80
C SER A 29 -9.04 1.35 -32.77
N ASP A 30 -9.18 0.09 -33.23
CA ASP A 30 -10.20 -0.32 -34.18
C ASP A 30 -11.60 -0.26 -33.54
N MET A 31 -11.77 -0.76 -32.31
CA MET A 31 -13.05 -0.75 -31.58
C MET A 31 -13.56 0.65 -31.25
N LEU A 32 -12.66 1.57 -30.91
CA LEU A 32 -13.03 2.91 -30.43
C LEU A 32 -12.83 4.00 -31.49
N SER A 33 -12.41 3.62 -32.70
CA SER A 33 -12.14 4.54 -33.80
C SER A 33 -11.17 5.68 -33.40
N ILE A 34 -10.08 5.32 -32.73
CA ILE A 34 -9.05 6.26 -32.27
C ILE A 34 -7.68 5.92 -32.87
N SER A 35 -6.74 6.87 -32.81
CA SER A 35 -5.38 6.59 -33.24
C SER A 35 -4.67 5.60 -32.29
N ARG A 36 -3.77 4.77 -32.85
CA ARG A 36 -2.90 3.88 -32.07
C ARG A 36 -2.05 4.63 -31.05
N VAL A 37 -1.63 5.85 -31.39
CA VAL A 37 -0.87 6.73 -30.47
C VAL A 37 -1.72 7.12 -29.26
N THR A 38 -3.01 7.39 -29.46
CA THR A 38 -3.96 7.70 -28.39
C THR A 38 -4.20 6.50 -27.48
N ALA A 39 -4.40 5.31 -28.06
CA ALA A 39 -4.56 4.07 -27.30
C ALA A 39 -3.30 3.77 -26.46
N ARG A 40 -2.11 3.83 -27.08
CA ARG A 40 -0.83 3.63 -26.40
C ARG A 40 -0.64 4.57 -25.22
N LYS A 41 -0.84 5.87 -25.42
CA LYS A 41 -0.72 6.88 -24.35
C LYS A 41 -1.66 6.60 -23.18
N ALA A 42 -2.90 6.16 -23.44
CA ALA A 42 -3.83 5.82 -22.37
C ALA A 42 -3.36 4.60 -21.58
N ILE A 43 -2.89 3.56 -22.27
CA ILE A 43 -2.33 2.36 -21.64
C ILE A 43 -1.06 2.71 -20.84
N ASP A 44 -0.17 3.52 -21.39
CA ASP A 44 1.03 4.01 -20.70
C ASP A 44 0.67 4.70 -19.38
N MET A 45 -0.28 5.63 -19.41
CA MET A 45 -0.75 6.31 -18.21
C MET A 45 -1.33 5.35 -17.16
N LEU A 46 -2.08 4.33 -17.59
CA LEU A 46 -2.65 3.33 -16.68
C LEU A 46 -1.62 2.34 -16.15
N CYS A 47 -0.55 2.07 -16.91
CA CYS A 47 0.63 1.32 -16.45
C CYS A 47 1.48 2.15 -15.47
N GLU A 48 1.59 3.47 -15.67
CA GLU A 48 2.29 4.36 -14.73
C GLU A 48 1.51 4.51 -13.42
N ARG A 49 0.18 4.53 -13.49
CA ARG A 49 -0.71 4.35 -12.34
C ARG A 49 -0.73 2.89 -11.85
N GLY A 50 -0.13 1.99 -12.62
CA GLY A 50 -0.08 0.54 -12.50
C GLY A 50 -1.41 -0.18 -12.24
N MET A 51 -2.53 0.42 -12.64
CA MET A 51 -3.79 -0.29 -12.83
C MET A 51 -3.65 -1.40 -13.90
N LEU A 52 -2.66 -1.24 -14.78
CA LEU A 52 -2.25 -2.22 -15.76
C LEU A 52 -0.80 -2.63 -15.55
N THR A 53 -0.48 -3.88 -15.89
CA THR A 53 0.88 -4.42 -15.88
C THR A 53 1.25 -4.95 -17.27
N ARG A 54 2.42 -4.55 -17.78
CA ARG A 54 2.94 -5.09 -19.06
C ARG A 54 3.76 -6.34 -18.83
N ARG A 55 3.43 -7.41 -19.55
CA ARG A 55 4.23 -8.63 -19.60
C ARG A 55 4.92 -8.71 -20.96
N ARG A 56 6.25 -8.70 -20.95
CA ARG A 56 7.09 -8.67 -22.16
C ARG A 56 6.69 -9.82 -23.10
N GLY A 57 6.29 -9.49 -24.33
CA GLY A 57 5.88 -10.47 -25.35
C GLY A 57 4.49 -11.08 -25.18
N SER A 58 3.77 -10.77 -24.10
CA SER A 58 2.50 -11.42 -23.75
C SER A 58 1.30 -10.46 -23.71
N GLY A 59 1.53 -9.15 -23.57
CA GLY A 59 0.48 -8.14 -23.64
C GLY A 59 0.39 -7.28 -22.38
N THR A 60 -0.74 -6.60 -22.22
CA THR A 60 -1.03 -5.75 -21.06
C THR A 60 -2.19 -6.37 -20.29
N TYR A 61 -2.08 -6.42 -18.97
CA TYR A 61 -3.00 -7.14 -18.11
C TYR A 61 -3.54 -6.24 -17.00
N ILE A 62 -4.76 -6.48 -16.54
CA ILE A 62 -5.32 -5.81 -15.36
C ILE A 62 -4.50 -6.23 -14.13
N THR A 63 -3.99 -5.26 -13.39
CA THR A 63 -3.23 -5.53 -12.18
C THR A 63 -4.18 -6.06 -11.10
N PRO A 64 -3.92 -7.23 -10.49
CA PRO A 64 -4.74 -7.73 -9.39
C PRO A 64 -4.76 -6.73 -8.23
N LYS A 65 -5.95 -6.51 -7.65
CA LYS A 65 -6.06 -5.83 -6.36
C LYS A 65 -5.49 -6.71 -5.24
N LEU A 66 -4.90 -6.06 -4.27
CA LEU A 66 -4.45 -6.59 -2.99
C LEU A 66 -5.67 -6.69 -2.05
N GLU A 67 -6.32 -7.85 -2.07
CA GLU A 67 -7.39 -8.26 -1.14
C GLU A 67 -6.84 -8.62 0.24
N GLN A 68 -6.68 -7.65 1.14
CA GLN A 68 -6.13 -7.92 2.45
C GLN A 68 -7.20 -8.54 3.37
N PRO A 69 -7.03 -9.80 3.87
CA PRO A 69 -7.95 -10.36 4.85
C PRO A 69 -7.82 -9.59 6.17
N LEU A 70 -8.93 -9.07 6.71
CA LEU A 70 -8.92 -8.33 7.99
C LEU A 70 -8.46 -9.19 9.18
N SER A 71 -8.45 -10.51 9.05
CA SER A 71 -8.14 -11.47 10.11
C SER A 71 -6.67 -11.86 10.20
N ARG A 72 -5.81 -11.48 9.24
CA ARG A 72 -4.41 -11.93 9.19
C ARG A 72 -3.42 -10.80 9.45
N LEU A 73 -2.50 -11.05 10.38
CA LEU A 73 -1.32 -10.24 10.67
C LEU A 73 -0.16 -10.54 9.72
N THR A 74 -0.41 -10.46 8.40
CA THR A 74 0.65 -10.65 7.41
C THR A 74 1.37 -9.35 7.13
N SER A 75 2.69 -9.42 6.90
CA SER A 75 3.45 -8.25 6.48
C SER A 75 3.08 -7.87 5.04
N PHE A 76 3.09 -6.57 4.72
CA PHE A 76 2.84 -6.12 3.33
C PHE A 76 3.75 -6.80 2.31
N SER A 77 5.04 -6.99 2.65
CA SER A 77 6.00 -7.60 1.74
C SER A 77 5.63 -9.05 1.43
N GLU A 78 5.16 -9.79 2.43
CA GLU A 78 4.74 -11.17 2.28
C GLU A 78 3.48 -11.27 1.41
N GLU A 79 2.50 -10.39 1.64
CA GLU A 79 1.25 -10.40 0.89
C GLU A 79 1.46 -10.14 -0.61
N LEU A 80 2.33 -9.19 -0.96
CA LEU A 80 2.71 -8.94 -2.35
C LEU A 80 3.44 -10.13 -2.99
N ARG A 81 4.38 -10.75 -2.26
CA ARG A 81 5.14 -11.90 -2.77
C ARG A 81 4.23 -13.11 -3.02
N GLN A 82 3.27 -13.37 -2.13
CA GLN A 82 2.28 -14.44 -2.30
C GLN A 82 1.43 -14.26 -3.58
N ARG A 83 1.30 -13.03 -4.08
CA ARG A 83 0.57 -12.69 -5.30
C ARG A 83 1.44 -12.53 -6.54
N GLY A 84 2.74 -12.85 -6.42
CA GLY A 84 3.68 -12.81 -7.54
C GLY A 84 4.25 -11.43 -7.85
N PHE A 85 4.05 -10.43 -6.98
CA PHE A 85 4.67 -9.11 -7.13
C PHE A 85 6.03 -9.04 -6.47
N THR A 86 6.91 -8.20 -7.02
CA THR A 86 8.17 -7.81 -6.37
C THR A 86 7.89 -6.72 -5.34
N ALA A 87 7.82 -7.11 -4.07
CA ALA A 87 7.65 -6.17 -2.96
C ALA A 87 8.90 -5.31 -2.78
N GLY A 88 8.73 -3.98 -2.76
CA GLY A 88 9.81 -3.02 -2.54
C GLY A 88 9.49 -1.96 -1.49
N SER A 89 10.52 -1.20 -1.12
CA SER A 89 10.38 -0.04 -0.23
C SER A 89 11.33 1.07 -0.61
N ARG A 90 10.81 2.30 -0.65
CA ARG A 90 11.61 3.52 -0.79
C ARG A 90 11.52 4.32 0.50
N TRP A 91 12.63 4.44 1.21
CA TRP A 91 12.70 5.15 2.48
C TRP A 91 12.53 6.65 2.29
N ILE A 92 11.62 7.26 3.05
CA ILE A 92 11.44 8.72 3.13
C ILE A 92 12.15 9.25 4.38
N GLN A 93 11.97 8.58 5.51
CA GLN A 93 12.49 9.02 6.79
C GLN A 93 12.71 7.82 7.72
N ARG A 94 13.80 7.87 8.48
CA ARG A 94 14.11 6.95 9.57
C ARG A 94 14.77 7.78 10.66
N GLU A 95 14.13 7.88 11.82
CA GLU A 95 14.63 8.71 12.91
C GLU A 95 14.15 8.22 14.27
N VAL A 96 14.81 8.70 15.32
CA VAL A 96 14.34 8.58 16.70
C VAL A 96 13.96 9.97 17.18
N GLY A 97 12.85 10.07 17.89
CA GLY A 97 12.41 11.32 18.50
C GLY A 97 11.49 11.08 19.69
N VAL A 98 11.07 12.16 20.33
CA VAL A 98 10.09 12.08 21.43
C VAL A 98 8.71 11.75 20.86
N ALA A 99 7.98 10.85 21.52
CA ALA A 99 6.63 10.47 21.13
C ALA A 99 5.67 11.68 21.13
N ALA A 100 4.91 11.82 20.05
CA ALA A 100 3.84 12.80 19.92
C ALA A 100 2.62 12.37 20.76
N PRO A 101 1.70 13.30 21.11
CA PRO A 101 0.56 12.98 21.97
C PRO A 101 -0.30 11.79 21.51
N LEU A 102 -0.56 11.66 20.20
CA LEU A 102 -1.32 10.53 19.64
C LEU A 102 -0.54 9.22 19.71
N GLU A 103 0.79 9.26 19.58
CA GLU A 103 1.65 8.08 19.70
C GLU A 103 1.69 7.62 21.16
N LEU A 104 1.83 8.55 22.11
CA LEU A 104 1.76 8.26 23.55
C LEU A 104 0.47 7.53 23.91
N LEU A 105 -0.67 8.07 23.48
CA LEU A 105 -1.99 7.48 23.73
C LEU A 105 -2.11 6.09 23.10
N SER A 106 -1.76 5.96 21.81
CA SER A 106 -1.98 4.73 21.07
C SER A 106 -1.06 3.59 21.52
N LEU A 107 0.17 3.93 21.92
CA LEU A 107 1.17 2.97 22.37
C LEU A 107 1.19 2.79 23.90
N GLY A 108 0.37 3.54 24.65
CA GLY A 108 0.33 3.47 26.11
C GLY A 108 1.66 3.89 26.77
N LEU A 109 2.33 4.89 26.20
CA LEU A 109 3.65 5.33 26.65
C LEU A 109 3.56 6.48 27.65
N SER A 110 4.52 6.52 28.57
CA SER A 110 4.75 7.68 29.43
C SER A 110 5.25 8.88 28.62
N PRO A 111 4.99 10.12 29.07
CA PRO A 111 5.51 11.32 28.43
C PRO A 111 7.03 11.27 28.24
N ASN A 112 7.53 11.93 27.19
CA ASN A 112 8.95 12.00 26.82
C ASN A 112 9.62 10.67 26.45
N MET A 113 8.87 9.57 26.37
CA MET A 113 9.41 8.31 25.88
C MET A 113 9.86 8.43 24.42
N PRO A 114 11.08 7.96 24.09
CA PRO A 114 11.56 7.97 22.72
C PRO A 114 10.88 6.90 21.87
N VAL A 115 10.62 7.24 20.61
CA VAL A 115 10.08 6.35 19.59
C VAL A 115 10.93 6.43 18.33
N ALA A 116 11.09 5.30 17.66
CA ALA A 116 11.60 5.21 16.31
C ALA A 116 10.45 5.39 15.31
N ARG A 117 10.66 6.23 14.30
CA ARG A 117 9.71 6.47 13.19
C ARG A 117 10.32 6.02 11.87
N LEU A 118 9.55 5.22 11.14
CA LEU A 118 9.87 4.67 9.84
C LEU A 118 8.85 5.15 8.83
N LYS A 119 9.21 6.09 7.97
CA LYS A 119 8.35 6.57 6.87
C LYS A 119 8.87 6.06 5.53
N ARG A 120 8.03 5.36 4.78
CA ARG A 120 8.41 4.74 3.50
C ARG A 120 7.26 4.69 2.51
N LEU A 121 7.61 4.67 1.23
CA LEU A 121 6.73 4.24 0.16
C LEU A 121 6.85 2.73 0.02
N ARG A 122 5.70 2.05 0.01
CA ARG A 122 5.59 0.62 -0.24
C ARG A 122 5.27 0.41 -1.71
N THR A 123 6.04 -0.43 -2.40
CA THR A 123 5.93 -0.62 -3.84
C THR A 123 5.65 -2.08 -4.22
N ALA A 124 4.93 -2.27 -5.32
CA ALA A 124 4.81 -3.54 -6.03
C ALA A 124 5.28 -3.30 -7.47
N ASP A 125 6.29 -4.06 -7.92
CA ASP A 125 6.92 -3.89 -9.25
C ASP A 125 7.21 -2.41 -9.58
N ASP A 126 7.87 -1.72 -8.63
CA ASP A 126 8.24 -0.30 -8.67
C ASP A 126 7.10 0.74 -8.66
N VAL A 127 5.84 0.32 -8.67
CA VAL A 127 4.69 1.22 -8.53
C VAL A 127 4.35 1.42 -7.06
N VAL A 128 4.13 2.68 -6.65
CA VAL A 128 3.80 3.02 -5.26
C VAL A 128 2.37 2.60 -4.96
N MET A 129 2.21 1.77 -3.94
CA MET A 129 0.93 1.20 -3.49
C MET A 129 0.41 1.90 -2.23
N ALA A 130 1.32 2.24 -1.31
CA ALA A 130 0.98 2.86 -0.05
C ALA A 130 2.10 3.76 0.48
N ILE A 131 1.70 4.76 1.26
CA ILE A 131 2.58 5.58 2.09
C ILE A 131 2.40 5.11 3.52
N GLU A 132 3.47 4.62 4.14
CA GLU A 132 3.43 4.01 5.46
C GLU A 132 4.29 4.81 6.44
N THR A 133 3.78 5.00 7.65
CA THR A 133 4.55 5.47 8.80
C THR A 133 4.35 4.50 9.95
N SER A 134 5.41 3.79 10.34
CA SER A 134 5.43 2.95 11.53
C SER A 134 6.17 3.68 12.65
N THR A 135 5.56 3.69 13.83
CA THR A 135 6.11 4.23 15.07
C THR A 135 6.28 3.09 16.06
N ILE A 136 7.51 2.91 16.56
CA ILE A 136 7.90 1.82 17.44
C ILE A 136 8.54 2.43 18.70
N PRO A 137 8.15 2.04 19.92
CA PRO A 137 8.87 2.44 21.13
C PRO A 137 10.37 2.13 21.01
N ALA A 138 11.24 3.10 21.31
CA ALA A 138 12.68 2.93 21.06
C ALA A 138 13.31 1.80 21.90
N MET A 139 12.66 1.35 22.97
CA MET A 139 13.05 0.14 23.70
C MET A 139 12.99 -1.15 22.85
N TYR A 140 12.12 -1.20 21.84
CA TYR A 140 12.01 -2.30 20.88
C TYR A 140 12.79 -2.03 19.59
N MET A 141 13.04 -0.75 19.28
CA MET A 141 13.83 -0.33 18.12
C MET A 141 14.71 0.88 18.45
N PRO A 142 15.90 0.65 19.04
CA PRO A 142 16.80 1.76 19.40
C PRO A 142 17.38 2.47 18.17
N ASN A 143 17.56 1.74 17.06
CA ASN A 143 18.11 2.27 15.82
C ASN A 143 17.25 1.87 14.60
N PRO A 144 16.45 2.78 14.03
CA PRO A 144 15.60 2.50 12.87
C PRO A 144 16.40 2.19 11.60
N HIS A 145 17.69 2.54 11.52
CA HIS A 145 18.51 2.26 10.34
C HIS A 145 18.88 0.78 10.20
N HIS A 146 18.73 -0.02 11.25
CA HIS A 146 18.91 -1.48 11.17
C HIS A 146 17.78 -2.17 10.41
N VAL A 147 16.66 -1.49 10.19
CA VAL A 147 15.60 -2.00 9.31
C VAL A 147 16.01 -1.78 7.86
N THR A 148 16.32 -2.88 7.18
CA THR A 148 16.64 -2.90 5.74
C THR A 148 15.37 -3.10 4.92
N ASP A 149 14.89 -4.33 4.79
CA ASP A 149 13.81 -4.68 3.87
C ASP A 149 12.48 -4.93 4.59
N SER A 150 12.51 -5.68 5.69
CA SER A 150 11.30 -6.08 6.43
C SER A 150 11.33 -5.59 7.87
N LEU A 151 10.38 -4.71 8.20
CA LEU A 151 10.15 -4.31 9.59
C LEU A 151 9.79 -5.51 10.46
N TYR A 152 8.88 -6.35 9.98
CA TYR A 152 8.42 -7.52 10.73
C TYR A 152 9.53 -8.58 10.89
N GLY A 153 10.40 -8.73 9.90
CA GLY A 153 11.58 -9.59 10.03
C GLY A 153 12.58 -9.06 11.07
N TYR A 154 12.73 -7.73 11.19
CA TYR A 154 13.50 -7.12 12.28
C TYR A 154 12.85 -7.36 13.65
N LEU A 155 11.54 -7.16 13.77
CA LEU A 155 10.83 -7.38 15.04
C LEU A 155 10.94 -8.85 15.47
N GLU A 156 10.83 -9.78 14.52
CA GLU A 156 10.99 -11.22 14.75
C GLU A 156 12.39 -11.60 15.23
N SER A 157 13.44 -11.10 14.57
CA SER A 157 14.81 -11.38 15.01
C SER A 157 15.16 -10.79 16.37
N ASN A 158 14.40 -9.79 16.84
CA ASN A 158 14.54 -9.19 18.17
C ASN A 158 13.52 -9.73 19.19
N GLY A 159 12.73 -10.77 18.85
CA GLY A 159 11.78 -11.39 19.78
C GLY A 159 10.56 -10.49 20.13
N THR A 160 10.22 -9.53 19.27
CA THR A 160 9.16 -8.54 19.49
C THR A 160 8.04 -8.67 18.44
N VAL A 161 7.72 -9.92 18.06
CA VAL A 161 6.70 -10.23 17.06
C VAL A 161 5.31 -9.81 17.56
N PRO A 162 4.56 -9.00 16.78
CA PRO A 162 3.15 -8.75 17.07
C PRO A 162 2.30 -10.02 17.00
N MET A 163 1.52 -10.28 18.05
CA MET A 163 0.60 -11.43 18.14
C MET A 163 -0.86 -11.04 17.93
N ARG A 164 -1.19 -9.76 18.18
CA ARG A 164 -2.54 -9.20 18.02
C ARG A 164 -2.44 -7.82 17.41
N ALA A 165 -3.44 -7.41 16.64
CA ALA A 165 -3.56 -6.01 16.24
C ALA A 165 -5.00 -5.55 16.22
N LEU A 166 -5.17 -4.25 16.44
CA LEU A 166 -6.42 -3.54 16.22
C LEU A 166 -6.24 -2.62 15.02
N GLN A 167 -7.15 -2.69 14.05
CA GLN A 167 -7.11 -1.87 12.85
C GLN A 167 -8.37 -1.02 12.72
N HIS A 168 -8.17 0.26 12.43
CA HIS A 168 -9.22 1.20 12.05
C HIS A 168 -9.01 1.61 10.59
N ILE A 169 -10.04 1.43 9.78
CA ILE A 169 -9.99 1.71 8.34
C ILE A 169 -10.98 2.84 8.05
N ARG A 170 -10.53 3.86 7.32
CA ARG A 170 -11.34 5.01 6.93
C ARG A 170 -11.08 5.35 5.46
N ALA A 171 -12.10 5.83 4.77
CA ALA A 171 -11.92 6.45 3.47
C ALA A 171 -11.45 7.91 3.67
N ILE A 172 -10.47 8.34 2.88
CA ILE A 172 -10.02 9.73 2.83
C ILE A 172 -9.81 10.15 1.37
N ASN A 173 -9.68 11.45 1.13
CA ASN A 173 -9.19 11.99 -0.14
C ASN A 173 -7.72 12.41 0.03
N ALA A 174 -6.88 12.03 -0.92
CA ALA A 174 -5.45 12.33 -0.90
C ALA A 174 -5.20 13.85 -0.89
N ASN A 175 -4.43 14.33 0.10
CA ASN A 175 -3.92 15.69 0.07
C ASN A 175 -2.79 15.84 -0.98
N ILE A 176 -2.30 17.06 -1.17
CA ILE A 176 -1.29 17.38 -2.20
C ILE A 176 -0.01 16.54 -2.02
N GLU A 177 0.49 16.42 -0.79
CA GLU A 177 1.70 15.68 -0.48
C GLU A 177 1.52 14.16 -0.70
N GLN A 178 0.42 13.60 -0.22
CA GLN A 178 0.07 12.19 -0.43
C GLN A 178 -0.07 11.87 -1.92
N ALA A 179 -0.75 12.74 -2.67
CA ALA A 179 -0.96 12.57 -4.09
C ALA A 179 0.37 12.57 -4.86
N LYS A 180 1.27 13.50 -4.54
CA LYS A 180 2.62 13.57 -5.10
C LYS A 180 3.44 12.32 -4.79
N LEU A 181 3.44 11.88 -3.52
CA LEU A 181 4.19 10.69 -3.09
C LEU A 181 3.68 9.39 -3.72
N ALA A 182 2.36 9.27 -3.89
CA ALA A 182 1.71 8.09 -4.46
C ALA A 182 1.58 8.14 -5.99
N ASN A 183 1.99 9.23 -6.64
CA ASN A 183 1.84 9.48 -8.08
C ASN A 183 0.37 9.37 -8.56
N ILE A 184 -0.54 10.03 -7.84
CA ILE A 184 -1.98 10.10 -8.14
C ILE A 184 -2.44 11.56 -8.19
N ALA A 185 -3.67 11.80 -8.64
CA ALA A 185 -4.23 13.15 -8.65
C ALA A 185 -4.61 13.59 -7.22
N PRO A 186 -4.43 14.87 -6.83
CA PRO A 186 -4.97 15.39 -5.59
C PRO A 186 -6.48 15.14 -5.48
N GLY A 187 -6.96 14.82 -4.29
CA GLY A 187 -8.35 14.46 -4.05
C GLY A 187 -8.73 13.02 -4.42
N THR A 188 -7.83 12.23 -5.00
CA THR A 188 -8.10 10.80 -5.29
C THR A 188 -8.39 10.04 -3.98
N ALA A 189 -9.40 9.17 -4.00
CA ALA A 189 -9.76 8.38 -2.82
C ALA A 189 -8.61 7.45 -2.39
N MET A 190 -8.42 7.32 -1.08
CA MET A 190 -7.45 6.41 -0.47
C MET A 190 -8.07 5.76 0.77
N LEU A 191 -7.53 4.62 1.16
CA LEU A 191 -7.81 4.01 2.44
C LEU A 191 -6.76 4.48 3.45
N HIS A 192 -7.20 5.06 4.55
CA HIS A 192 -6.35 5.32 5.72
C HIS A 192 -6.56 4.22 6.74
N ILE A 193 -5.51 3.44 6.95
CA ILE A 193 -5.48 2.34 7.90
C ILE A 193 -4.60 2.78 9.06
N THR A 194 -5.17 2.81 10.25
CA THR A 194 -4.41 2.95 11.49
C THR A 194 -4.39 1.59 12.19
N ARG A 195 -3.21 1.07 12.49
CA ARG A 195 -3.02 -0.21 13.16
C ARG A 195 -2.23 -0.02 14.44
N VAL A 196 -2.72 -0.60 15.54
CA VAL A 196 -1.92 -0.79 16.75
C VAL A 196 -1.68 -2.28 16.92
N SER A 197 -0.41 -2.66 16.96
CA SER A 197 0.09 -4.02 17.07
C SER A 197 0.55 -4.28 18.50
N TYR A 198 0.22 -5.45 19.04
CA TYR A 198 0.47 -5.83 20.43
C TYR A 198 1.23 -7.16 20.49
N LEU A 199 2.13 -7.26 21.47
CA LEU A 199 2.78 -8.50 21.87
C LEU A 199 1.79 -9.41 22.62
N ASP A 200 2.20 -10.65 22.86
CA ASP A 200 1.41 -11.64 23.62
C ASP A 200 1.07 -11.17 25.05
N ASN A 201 2.00 -10.46 25.68
CA ASN A 201 1.81 -9.87 27.01
C ASN A 201 0.92 -8.62 27.02
N GLY A 202 0.35 -8.23 25.87
CA GLY A 202 -0.55 -7.09 25.72
C GLY A 202 0.14 -5.73 25.52
N ALA A 203 1.48 -5.65 25.56
CA ALA A 203 2.20 -4.40 25.30
C ALA A 203 2.08 -3.97 23.83
N ALA A 204 1.82 -2.68 23.59
CA ALA A 204 1.79 -2.13 22.23
C ALA A 204 3.21 -1.94 21.69
N VAL A 205 3.52 -2.60 20.57
CA VAL A 205 4.87 -2.64 19.98
C VAL A 205 4.98 -1.78 18.73
N GLU A 206 3.88 -1.53 18.02
CA GLU A 206 3.90 -0.74 16.79
C GLU A 206 2.57 0.01 16.61
N LEU A 207 2.65 1.28 16.24
CA LEU A 207 1.56 2.06 15.67
C LEU A 207 1.89 2.33 14.20
N THR A 208 1.02 1.92 13.29
CA THR A 208 1.18 2.16 11.85
C THR A 208 0.06 3.06 11.34
N HIS A 209 0.41 4.06 10.54
CA HIS A 209 -0.51 4.76 9.65
C HIS A 209 -0.15 4.45 8.20
N SER A 210 -1.08 3.83 7.47
CA SER A 210 -0.92 3.48 6.06
C SER A 210 -1.98 4.18 5.22
N TYR A 211 -1.53 4.91 4.21
CA TYR A 211 -2.37 5.52 3.19
C TYR A 211 -2.24 4.71 1.92
N CYS A 212 -3.23 3.86 1.67
CA CYS A 212 -3.24 2.89 0.59
C CYS A 212 -4.08 3.41 -0.58
N ARG A 213 -3.57 3.26 -1.80
CA ARG A 213 -4.33 3.64 -2.99
C ARG A 213 -5.46 2.62 -3.24
N SER A 214 -6.67 3.12 -3.51
CA SER A 214 -7.88 2.30 -3.67
C SER A 214 -7.94 1.50 -4.97
N ASP A 215 -7.12 1.86 -5.96
CA ASP A 215 -6.96 1.08 -7.20
C ASP A 215 -6.20 -0.23 -6.99
N TYR A 216 -5.46 -0.34 -5.88
CA TYR A 216 -4.69 -1.53 -5.53
C TYR A 216 -5.13 -2.23 -4.26
N TYR A 217 -5.83 -1.56 -3.35
CA TYR A 217 -6.20 -2.15 -2.07
C TYR A 217 -7.69 -2.39 -1.98
N GLU A 218 -8.03 -3.61 -1.59
CA GLU A 218 -9.37 -4.04 -1.24
C GLU A 218 -9.31 -4.82 0.08
N PHE A 219 -10.31 -4.65 0.94
CA PHE A 219 -10.39 -5.42 2.19
C PHE A 219 -11.51 -6.44 2.07
N VAL A 220 -11.19 -7.68 2.44
CA VAL A 220 -12.16 -8.77 2.46
C VAL A 220 -12.28 -9.31 3.88
N ALA A 221 -13.52 -9.50 4.33
CA ALA A 221 -13.83 -10.06 5.63
C ALA A 221 -14.90 -11.13 5.48
N GLU A 222 -14.62 -12.34 5.96
CA GLU A 222 -15.63 -13.38 6.11
C GLU A 222 -16.31 -13.20 7.46
N SER A 223 -17.64 -13.10 7.46
CA SER A 223 -18.46 -13.05 8.68
C SER A 223 -19.27 -14.33 8.81
N ARG A 224 -19.27 -14.93 10.01
CA ARG A 224 -20.11 -16.09 10.36
C ARG A 224 -21.09 -15.68 11.46
N ARG A 225 -22.29 -16.27 11.43
CA ARG A 225 -23.31 -16.11 12.47
C ARG A 225 -23.07 -17.08 13.61
#